data_AF-A0A6C0F564-F1
#
_entry.id   AF-A0A6C0F564-F1
#
_cell.length_a   1.000
_cell.length_b   1.000
_cell.length_c   1.000
_cell.angle_alpha   90.00
_cell.angle_beta   90.00
_cell.angle_gamma   90.00
#
_symmetry.space_group_name_H-M   'P 1'
#
loop_
_entity.id
_entity.type
_entity.pdbx_description
1 polymer ?
#
loop_
_entity_poly.entity_id
_entity_poly.type
_entity_poly.pdbx_seq_one_letter_code
_entity_poly.pdbx_strand_id
1 'polypeptide(L)'
;MNIVKRLDQYKEGCLYFCEPIKNNVMPDGTFIRILYSNTLFVLNGIYITFSLDIISNEKYYNKHKCNFDLNLHRELIENIRQIEEGLLKKVNIRNKLPQYKITEQLRNGNIKIFVDNNEKINSTSEFLLKISGIWEMETSYGVTYKFIRMNGEQI
;
A
#
# COMPACT_ATOMS: atom_id res chain seq x y z
N MET A 1 -4.64 15.88 8.40
CA MET A 1 -3.21 16.17 8.14
C MET A 1 -2.49 14.85 7.92
N ASN A 2 -2.09 14.54 6.68
CA ASN A 2 -1.40 13.29 6.35
C ASN A 2 0.10 13.61 6.27
N ILE A 3 0.89 13.15 7.24
CA ILE A 3 2.34 13.30 7.19
C ILE A 3 2.85 12.19 6.29
N VAL A 4 3.32 12.60 5.11
CA VAL A 4 3.82 11.74 4.05
C VAL A 4 5.27 11.38 4.36
N LYS A 5 5.59 10.09 4.47
CA LYS A 5 6.97 9.62 4.52
C LYS A 5 7.40 9.13 3.14
N ARG A 6 8.56 9.61 2.71
CA ARG A 6 9.30 9.03 1.59
C ARG A 6 9.94 7.70 2.00
N LEU A 7 10.24 6.84 1.03
CA LEU A 7 10.78 5.49 1.23
C LEU A 7 12.05 5.46 2.11
N ASP A 8 12.88 6.50 2.04
CA ASP A 8 14.12 6.72 2.79
C ASP A 8 13.90 6.95 4.30
N GLN A 9 12.69 7.30 4.73
CA GLN A 9 12.39 7.66 6.12
C GLN A 9 11.67 6.56 6.90
N TYR A 10 11.44 5.40 6.27
CA TYR A 10 10.80 4.28 6.94
C TYR A 10 11.73 3.69 8.02
N LYS A 11 11.25 3.67 9.27
CA LYS A 11 11.92 3.04 10.41
C LYS A 11 11.04 1.95 10.98
N GLU A 12 11.51 0.71 10.95
CA GLU A 12 10.77 -0.47 11.42
C GLU A 12 10.46 -0.46 12.93
N GLY A 13 11.30 0.21 13.73
CA GLY A 13 11.13 0.34 15.19
C GLY A 13 9.90 1.15 15.62
N CYS A 14 9.30 1.90 14.70
CA CYS A 14 8.12 2.73 14.92
C CYS A 14 6.80 2.01 14.66
N LEU A 15 6.85 0.70 14.35
CA LEU A 15 5.69 -0.07 13.92
C LEU A 15 5.11 -0.92 15.05
N TYR A 16 3.82 -0.72 15.33
CA TYR A 16 3.04 -1.40 16.35
C TYR A 16 1.85 -2.14 15.72
N PHE A 17 1.53 -3.30 16.25
CA PHE A 17 0.36 -4.09 15.85
C PHE A 17 -0.66 -4.07 16.99
N CYS A 18 -1.91 -3.73 16.67
CA CYS A 18 -3.02 -3.82 17.61
C CYS A 18 -3.50 -5.26 17.78
N GLU A 19 -4.35 -5.49 18.78
CA GLU A 19 -5.02 -6.79 18.93
C GLU A 19 -5.89 -7.12 17.71
N PRO A 20 -5.98 -8.41 17.32
CA PRO A 20 -6.81 -8.83 16.20
C PRO A 20 -8.29 -8.58 16.49
N ILE A 21 -8.97 -7.88 15.57
CA ILE A 21 -10.43 -7.70 15.60
C ILE A 21 -11.10 -8.51 14.50
N LYS A 22 -12.39 -8.82 14.66
CA LYS A 22 -13.16 -9.45 13.57
C LYS A 22 -13.14 -8.58 12.32
N ASN A 23 -12.89 -9.18 11.17
CA ASN A 23 -12.85 -8.48 9.90
C ASN A 23 -14.28 -8.31 9.36
N ASN A 24 -14.71 -7.06 9.16
CA ASN A 24 -16.05 -6.77 8.63
C ASN A 24 -16.17 -6.99 7.11
N VAL A 25 -15.05 -7.07 6.40
CA VAL A 25 -15.00 -7.23 4.93
C VAL A 25 -14.86 -8.69 4.53
N MET A 26 -14.15 -9.49 5.33
CA MET A 26 -13.90 -10.91 5.10
C MET A 26 -14.56 -11.72 6.22
N PRO A 27 -15.66 -12.45 5.95
CA PRO A 27 -16.27 -13.35 6.92
C PRO A 27 -15.21 -14.32 7.46
N ASP A 28 -15.21 -14.56 8.76
CA ASP A 28 -14.28 -15.46 9.48
C ASP A 28 -12.79 -15.05 9.44
N GLY A 29 -12.47 -13.87 8.90
CA GLY A 29 -11.13 -13.30 8.96
C GLY A 29 -10.91 -12.44 10.21
N THR A 30 -9.66 -12.33 10.63
CA THR A 30 -9.19 -11.34 11.60
C THR A 30 -8.52 -10.17 10.88
N PHE A 31 -8.57 -9.00 11.50
CA PHE A 31 -7.90 -7.80 11.07
C PHE A 31 -7.01 -7.28 12.19
N ILE A 32 -5.71 -7.17 11.93
CA ILE A 32 -4.70 -6.66 12.83
C ILE A 32 -4.34 -5.25 12.35
N ARG A 33 -4.74 -4.23 13.10
CA ARG A 33 -4.44 -2.84 12.73
C ARG A 33 -2.96 -2.55 12.90
N ILE A 34 -2.36 -1.88 11.91
CA ILE A 34 -0.99 -1.37 12.01
C ILE A 34 -1.05 0.09 12.46
N LEU A 35 -0.20 0.44 13.42
CA LEU A 35 0.06 1.81 13.84
C LEU A 35 1.53 2.13 13.56
N TYR A 36 1.76 3.32 13.00
CA TYR A 36 3.11 3.85 12.80
C TYR A 36 3.30 5.07 13.67
N SER A 37 4.14 4.96 14.71
CA SER A 37 4.31 6.00 15.74
C SER A 37 5.75 6.50 15.78
N ASN A 38 5.92 7.81 15.86
CA ASN A 38 7.18 8.45 16.21
C ASN A 38 7.02 9.29 17.48
N THR A 39 8.06 10.03 17.86
CA THR A 39 8.05 10.88 19.06
C THR A 39 7.05 12.05 18.99
N LEU A 40 6.51 12.35 17.81
CA LEU A 40 5.66 13.52 17.58
C LEU A 40 4.19 13.15 17.31
N PHE A 41 3.92 11.97 16.74
CA PHE A 41 2.58 11.56 16.32
C PHE A 41 2.44 10.05 16.13
N VAL A 42 1.18 9.59 16.11
CA VAL A 42 0.77 8.22 15.74
C VAL A 42 -0.08 8.28 14.48
N LEU A 43 0.29 7.50 13.46
CA LEU A 43 -0.47 7.32 12.23
C LEU A 43 -1.20 5.97 12.22
N ASN A 44 -2.39 6.01 11.64
CA ASN A 44 -3.25 4.84 11.42
C ASN A 44 -2.84 4.09 10.14
N GLY A 45 -1.67 3.46 10.22
CA GLY A 45 -1.03 2.74 9.13
C GLY A 45 0.26 3.39 8.66
N ILE A 46 0.85 2.79 7.65
CA ILE A 46 2.06 3.25 6.98
C ILE A 46 1.65 3.98 5.72
N TYR A 47 2.31 5.11 5.45
CA TYR A 47 2.02 5.99 4.34
C TYR A 47 3.31 6.20 3.57
N ILE A 48 3.36 5.66 2.34
CA ILE A 48 4.56 5.66 1.49
C ILE A 48 4.21 6.41 0.22
N THR A 49 4.96 7.45 -0.11
CA THR A 49 4.81 8.15 -1.39
C THR A 49 5.85 7.76 -2.41
N PHE A 50 5.42 7.71 -3.65
CA PHE A 50 6.26 7.39 -4.79
C PHE A 50 5.67 7.95 -6.08
N SER A 51 6.52 8.16 -7.08
CA SER A 51 6.11 8.61 -8.41
C SER A 51 6.13 7.46 -9.39
N LEU A 52 5.15 7.42 -10.29
CA LEU A 52 5.11 6.47 -11.41
C LEU A 52 4.92 7.20 -12.73
N ASP A 53 5.63 6.71 -13.74
CA ASP A 53 5.46 7.08 -15.14
C ASP A 53 4.42 6.17 -15.77
N ILE A 54 3.27 6.75 -16.08
CA ILE A 54 2.10 6.07 -16.58
C ILE A 54 2.12 6.06 -18.11
N ILE A 55 2.19 4.86 -18.68
CA ILE A 55 2.18 4.62 -20.12
C ILE A 55 0.75 4.70 -20.66
N SER A 56 -0.19 4.06 -19.98
CA SER A 56 -1.58 4.01 -20.43
C SER A 56 -2.56 3.94 -19.26
N ASN A 57 -3.75 4.49 -19.49
CA ASN A 57 -4.82 4.53 -18.50
C ASN A 57 -6.08 3.89 -19.10
N GLU A 58 -6.55 2.81 -18.47
CA GLU A 58 -7.82 2.18 -18.80
C GLU A 58 -8.87 2.59 -17.77
N LYS A 59 -9.92 3.28 -18.21
CA LYS A 59 -11.10 3.55 -17.38
C LYS A 59 -11.91 2.26 -17.21
N TYR A 60 -12.06 1.80 -15.98
CA TYR A 60 -12.90 0.65 -15.63
C TYR A 60 -13.94 1.07 -14.57
N TYR A 61 -15.08 1.57 -15.03
CA TYR A 61 -16.12 2.17 -14.17
C TYR A 61 -15.52 3.26 -13.25
N ASN A 62 -15.61 3.11 -11.93
CA ASN A 62 -15.11 4.06 -10.92
C ASN A 62 -13.63 3.83 -10.55
N LYS A 63 -12.92 2.94 -11.26
CA LYS A 63 -11.50 2.65 -11.05
C LYS A 63 -10.73 2.91 -12.33
N HIS A 64 -9.60 3.58 -12.20
CA HIS A 64 -8.64 3.71 -13.28
C HIS A 64 -7.53 2.67 -13.05
N LYS A 65 -7.26 1.87 -14.09
CA LYS A 65 -6.09 1.00 -14.14
C LYS A 65 -5.00 1.76 -14.87
N CYS A 66 -3.95 2.12 -14.14
CA CYS A 66 -2.79 2.82 -14.70
C CYS A 66 -1.71 1.78 -14.95
N ASN A 67 -1.29 1.64 -16.20
CA ASN A 67 -0.20 0.75 -16.59
C ASN A 67 1.11 1.55 -16.64
N PHE A 68 2.21 0.96 -16.18
CA PHE A 68 3.52 1.58 -16.10
C PHE A 68 4.62 0.58 -16.53
N ASP A 69 5.81 1.08 -16.85
CA ASP A 69 6.94 0.21 -17.22
C ASP A 69 7.56 -0.43 -15.96
N LEU A 70 7.64 -1.76 -15.97
CA LEU A 70 8.30 -2.52 -14.91
C LEU A 70 9.81 -2.24 -14.84
N ASN A 71 10.45 -1.98 -15.98
CA ASN A 71 11.89 -1.78 -16.06
C ASN A 71 12.29 -0.44 -15.46
N LEU A 72 11.53 0.62 -15.76
CA LEU A 72 11.77 1.96 -15.21
C LEU A 72 11.58 2.00 -13.70
N HIS A 73 10.63 1.22 -13.17
CA HIS A 73 10.28 1.23 -11.75
C HIS A 73 10.76 0.01 -10.97
N ARG A 74 11.75 -0.73 -11.48
CA ARG A 74 12.24 -1.97 -10.84
C ARG A 74 12.71 -1.75 -9.39
N GLU A 75 13.43 -0.66 -9.14
CA GLU A 75 13.94 -0.32 -7.80
C GLU A 75 12.79 -0.03 -6.83
N LEU A 76 11.79 0.73 -7.27
CA LEU A 76 10.59 1.03 -6.50
C LEU A 76 9.86 -0.27 -6.09
N ILE A 77 9.67 -1.17 -7.05
CA ILE A 77 8.97 -2.45 -6.82
C ILE A 77 9.74 -3.29 -5.80
N GLU A 78 11.07 -3.33 -5.88
CA GLU A 78 11.89 -4.08 -4.93
C GLU A 78 11.84 -3.47 -3.52
N ASN A 79 11.89 -2.14 -3.41
CA ASN A 79 11.77 -1.45 -2.12
C ASN A 79 10.41 -1.71 -1.46
N ILE A 80 9.32 -1.64 -2.23
CA ILE A 80 7.97 -1.94 -1.71
C ILE A 80 7.87 -3.42 -1.31
N ARG A 81 8.46 -4.34 -2.09
CA ARG A 81 8.52 -5.76 -1.74
C ARG A 81 9.25 -6.00 -0.42
N GLN A 82 10.40 -5.35 -0.22
CA GLN A 82 11.15 -5.47 1.03
C GLN A 82 10.35 -4.98 2.24
N ILE A 83 9.61 -3.86 2.09
CA ILE A 83 8.73 -3.35 3.14
C ILE A 83 7.60 -4.35 3.43
N GLU A 84 6.92 -4.86 2.38
CA GLU A 84 5.83 -5.84 2.54
C GLU A 84 6.33 -7.13 3.22
N GLU A 85 7.48 -7.66 2.79
CA GLU A 85 8.13 -8.80 3.43
C GLU A 85 8.51 -8.52 4.89
N GLY A 86 9.07 -7.35 5.19
CA GLY A 86 9.44 -6.96 6.55
C GLY A 86 8.23 -6.90 7.48
N LEU A 87 7.10 -6.36 7.01
CA LEU A 87 5.85 -6.29 7.77
C LEU A 87 5.29 -7.68 8.10
N LEU A 88 5.24 -8.56 7.10
CA LEU A 88 4.72 -9.92 7.29
C LEU A 88 5.65 -10.78 8.15
N LYS A 89 6.98 -10.59 8.06
CA LYS A 89 7.93 -11.24 8.97
C LYS A 89 7.76 -10.77 10.41
N LYS A 90 7.50 -9.48 10.63
CA LYS A 90 7.37 -8.90 11.99
C LYS A 90 6.10 -9.32 12.73
N VAL A 91 4.99 -9.56 12.02
CA VAL A 91 3.75 -10.04 12.67
C VAL A 91 3.87 -11.48 13.17
N ASN A 92 4.83 -12.26 12.65
CA ASN A 92 5.19 -13.60 13.11
C ASN A 92 3.99 -14.57 13.23
N ILE A 93 3.08 -14.52 12.25
CA ILE A 93 1.95 -15.47 12.16
C ILE A 93 2.49 -16.83 11.72
N ARG A 94 2.30 -17.85 12.56
CA ARG A 94 2.77 -19.22 12.32
C ARG A 94 1.70 -20.06 11.61
N ASN A 95 2.16 -21.07 10.87
CA ASN A 95 1.32 -22.08 10.21
C ASN A 95 0.35 -21.54 9.15
N LYS A 96 0.61 -20.35 8.59
CA LYS A 96 -0.20 -19.75 7.52
C LYS A 96 0.69 -19.24 6.41
N LEU A 97 0.13 -19.12 5.22
CA LEU A 97 0.86 -18.67 4.02
C LEU A 97 0.81 -17.15 3.89
N PRO A 98 1.95 -16.44 3.85
CA PRO A 98 1.99 -15.01 3.58
C PRO A 98 1.62 -14.73 2.12
N GLN A 99 0.79 -13.72 1.89
CA GLN A 99 0.42 -13.23 0.57
C GLN A 99 0.95 -11.81 0.34
N TYR A 100 1.72 -11.65 -0.73
CA TYR A 100 2.39 -10.40 -1.11
C TYR A 100 1.58 -9.64 -2.18
N LYS A 101 0.35 -9.26 -1.82
CA LYS A 101 -0.62 -8.69 -2.77
C LYS A 101 -0.15 -7.37 -3.39
N ILE A 102 0.59 -6.54 -2.64
CA ILE A 102 1.14 -5.29 -3.18
C ILE A 102 2.18 -5.60 -4.25
N THR A 103 3.13 -6.48 -3.91
CA THR A 103 4.18 -6.92 -4.84
C THR A 103 3.61 -7.60 -6.08
N GLU A 104 2.63 -8.49 -5.93
CA GLU A 104 1.92 -9.12 -7.04
C GLU A 104 1.29 -8.08 -7.98
N GLN A 105 0.60 -7.08 -7.41
CA GLN A 105 -0.03 -6.04 -8.21
C GLN A 105 1.00 -5.20 -8.97
N LEU A 106 2.08 -4.79 -8.31
CA LEU A 106 3.13 -3.99 -8.93
C LEU A 106 3.89 -4.77 -10.01
N ARG A 107 4.16 -6.07 -9.81
CA ARG A 107 4.79 -6.95 -10.81
C ARG A 107 3.93 -7.17 -12.05
N ASN A 108 2.61 -7.04 -11.93
CA ASN A 108 1.71 -7.06 -13.08
C ASN A 108 1.74 -5.75 -13.91
N GLY A 109 2.58 -4.78 -13.54
CA GLY A 109 2.78 -3.53 -14.28
C GLY A 109 1.57 -2.60 -14.26
N ASN A 110 0.68 -2.76 -13.28
CA ASN A 110 -0.50 -1.91 -13.16
C ASN A 110 -0.88 -1.59 -11.72
N ILE A 111 -1.36 -0.36 -11.51
CA ILE A 111 -2.01 0.06 -10.26
C ILE A 111 -3.48 0.37 -10.52
N LYS A 112 -4.32 0.04 -9.54
CA LYS A 112 -5.75 0.39 -9.55
C LYS A 112 -5.98 1.51 -8.56
N ILE A 113 -6.43 2.65 -9.07
CA ILE A 113 -6.77 3.83 -8.27
C ILE A 113 -8.26 4.15 -8.44
N PHE A 114 -8.87 4.65 -7.37
CA PHE A 114 -10.20 5.25 -7.46
C PHE A 114 -10.01 6.70 -7.88
N VAL A 115 -10.67 7.10 -8.97
CA VAL A 115 -10.57 8.44 -9.54
C VAL A 115 -12.00 8.92 -9.79
N ASP A 116 -12.32 10.12 -9.32
CA ASP A 116 -13.56 10.77 -9.69
C ASP A 116 -13.47 11.24 -11.15
N ASN A 117 -14.59 11.15 -11.87
CA ASN A 117 -14.69 11.12 -13.34
C ASN A 117 -13.97 12.23 -14.15
N ASN A 118 -13.42 13.27 -13.51
CA ASN A 118 -12.88 14.47 -14.13
C ASN A 118 -11.35 14.65 -14.04
N GLU A 119 -10.60 13.75 -13.42
CA GLU A 119 -9.14 13.93 -13.32
C GLU A 119 -8.37 13.36 -14.52
N LYS A 120 -7.63 14.22 -15.22
CA LYS A 120 -6.63 13.79 -16.20
C LYS A 120 -5.44 13.17 -15.47
N ILE A 121 -5.05 11.97 -15.85
CA ILE A 121 -3.84 11.32 -15.36
C ILE A 121 -2.68 11.80 -16.24
N ASN A 122 -1.74 12.53 -15.64
CA ASN A 122 -0.55 13.01 -16.32
C ASN A 122 0.46 11.87 -16.47
N SER A 123 1.37 12.00 -17.46
CA SER A 123 2.41 11.00 -17.76
C SER A 123 3.25 10.62 -16.54
N THR A 124 3.57 11.56 -15.65
CA THR A 124 4.18 11.28 -14.34
C THR A 124 3.22 11.74 -13.25
N SER A 125 2.85 10.85 -12.35
CA SER A 125 1.94 11.15 -11.24
C SER A 125 2.48 10.64 -9.91
N GLU A 126 2.24 11.40 -8.85
CA GLU A 126 2.56 11.00 -7.48
C GLU A 126 1.45 10.15 -6.89
N PHE A 127 1.84 9.07 -6.22
CA PHE A 127 0.98 8.11 -5.58
C PHE A 127 1.35 7.95 -4.11
N LEU A 128 0.32 7.67 -3.32
CA LEU A 128 0.41 7.33 -1.91
C LEU A 128 -0.08 5.89 -1.74
N LEU A 129 0.81 5.01 -1.31
CA LEU A 129 0.48 3.68 -0.81
C LEU A 129 0.22 3.78 0.69
N LYS A 130 -1.03 3.54 1.08
CA LYS A 130 -1.41 3.38 2.48
C LYS A 130 -1.51 1.90 2.81
N ILE A 131 -0.76 1.45 3.83
CA ILE A 131 -0.87 0.10 4.41
C ILE A 131 -1.53 0.23 5.79
N SER A 132 -2.76 -0.25 5.93
CA SER A 132 -3.59 -0.01 7.13
C SER A 132 -3.49 -1.08 8.21
N GLY A 133 -3.09 -2.28 7.85
CA GLY A 133 -3.19 -3.44 8.73
C GLY A 133 -2.89 -4.74 8.01
N ILE A 134 -2.96 -5.84 8.74
CA ILE A 134 -2.81 -7.20 8.23
C ILE A 134 -4.18 -7.87 8.31
N TRP A 135 -4.61 -8.48 7.22
CA TRP A 135 -5.74 -9.40 7.24
C TRP A 135 -5.19 -10.81 7.41
N GLU A 136 -5.90 -11.61 8.18
CA GLU A 136 -5.54 -12.99 8.44
C GLU A 136 -6.80 -13.85 8.29
N MET A 137 -6.64 -14.97 7.59
CA MET A 137 -7.64 -16.01 7.38
C MET A 137 -7.14 -17.32 8.00
N GLU A 138 -7.90 -18.39 7.82
CA GLU A 138 -7.53 -19.72 8.30
C GLU A 138 -6.19 -20.20 7.73
N THR A 139 -5.97 -20.03 6.43
CA THR A 139 -4.80 -20.62 5.71
C THR A 139 -3.77 -19.59 5.27
N SER A 140 -4.13 -18.31 5.24
CA SER A 140 -3.28 -17.26 4.68
C SER A 140 -3.45 -15.93 5.39
N TYR A 141 -2.47 -15.05 5.21
CA TYR A 141 -2.51 -13.69 5.73
C TYR A 141 -1.77 -12.76 4.78
N GLY A 142 -2.08 -11.48 4.84
CA GLY A 142 -1.45 -10.49 3.99
C GLY A 142 -1.73 -9.07 4.47
N VAL A 143 -1.16 -8.10 3.78
CA VAL A 143 -1.38 -6.70 4.09
C VAL A 143 -2.67 -6.17 3.47
N THR A 144 -3.33 -5.26 4.18
CA THR A 144 -4.42 -4.41 3.65
C THR A 144 -3.83 -3.10 3.18
N TYR A 145 -4.11 -2.72 1.94
CA TYR A 145 -3.53 -1.53 1.35
C TYR A 145 -4.47 -0.80 0.39
N LYS A 146 -4.16 0.47 0.13
CA LYS A 146 -4.85 1.30 -0.86
C LYS A 146 -3.86 2.22 -1.55
N PHE A 147 -3.94 2.30 -2.87
CA PHE A 147 -3.29 3.34 -3.66
C PHE A 147 -4.20 4.56 -3.76
N ILE A 148 -3.64 5.73 -3.52
CA ILE A 148 -4.30 7.02 -3.59
C ILE A 148 -3.45 7.90 -4.51
N ARG A 149 -4.08 8.57 -5.47
CA ARG A 149 -3.39 9.57 -6.28
C ARG A 149 -3.20 10.84 -5.45
N MET A 150 -2.01 11.43 -5.48
CA MET A 150 -1.79 12.75 -4.93
C MET A 150 -2.00 13.77 -6.05
N ASN A 151 -3.02 14.61 -5.89
CA ASN A 151 -3.16 15.78 -6.73
C ASN A 151 -2.18 16.82 -6.19
N GLY A 152 -1.28 17.29 -7.05
CA GLY A 152 -0.56 18.51 -6.76
C GLY A 152 -1.58 19.64 -6.72
N GLU A 153 -2.01 20.04 -5.53
CA GLU A 153 -2.44 21.42 -5.34
C GLU A 153 -1.18 22.26 -5.61
N GLN A 154 -1.11 22.86 -6.79
CA GLN A 154 -0.27 24.03 -7.00
C GLN A 154 -0.78 25.08 -6.01
N ILE A 155 -0.03 25.28 -4.93
CA ILE A 155 -0.13 26.46 -4.08
C ILE A 155 0.66 27.57 -4.79
#